data_AF-A0A0A8E8U5-F1
#
_entry.id   AF-A0A0A8E8U5-F1
#
_cell.length_a   1.000
_cell.length_b   1.000
_cell.length_c   1.000
_cell.angle_alpha   90.00
_cell.angle_beta   90.00
_cell.angle_gamma   90.00
#
_symmetry.space_group_name_H-M   'P 1'
#
loop_
_entity.id
_entity.type
_entity.pdbx_description
1 polymer ?
#
loop_
_entity_poly.entity_id
_entity_poly.type
_entity_poly.pdbx_seq_one_letter_code
_entity_poly.pdbx_strand_id
1 'polypeptide(L)'
;MIIHKNEKLQCKLNTLKLEKIRHHIFLCCNQTNPRCCSKNTGMASWEYLRTRLNELNLTGVGGIYQTKVDCLRICYQGPIAIVYPRGIWYHSCNLDVIEKIIQNHFIGGKPVEENILFKKNENQYPFEKINKYS
;
A
#
# COMPACT_ATOMS: atom_id res chain seq x y z
N MET A 1 18.18 -8.60 28.35
CA MET A 1 16.70 -8.59 28.30
C MET A 1 16.24 -9.91 27.70
N ILE A 2 15.70 -10.82 28.52
CA ILE A 2 15.25 -12.14 28.03
C ILE A 2 13.91 -11.91 27.32
N ILE A 3 13.92 -11.89 25.99
CA ILE A 3 12.68 -11.86 25.20
C ILE A 3 12.01 -13.22 25.41
N HIS A 4 11.00 -13.28 26.28
CA HIS A 4 10.13 -14.44 26.35
C HIS A 4 9.44 -14.58 24.99
N LYS A 5 9.79 -15.63 24.24
CA LYS A 5 9.15 -15.94 22.95
C LYS A 5 7.68 -16.23 23.21
N ASN A 6 6.81 -15.30 22.83
CA ASN A 6 5.38 -15.51 22.83
C ASN A 6 5.05 -16.51 21.69
N GLU A 7 4.80 -17.77 22.04
CA GLU A 7 4.55 -18.86 21.08
C GLU A 7 3.35 -18.57 20.16
N LYS A 8 2.29 -17.94 20.70
CA LYS A 8 1.12 -17.52 19.91
C LYS A 8 1.51 -16.48 18.86
N LEU A 9 2.40 -15.54 19.19
CA LEU A 9 2.93 -14.58 18.23
C LEU A 9 3.76 -15.29 17.15
N GLN A 10 4.64 -16.21 17.53
CA GLN A 10 5.48 -16.95 16.58
C GLN A 10 4.64 -17.77 15.58
N CYS A 11 3.57 -18.42 16.05
CA CYS A 11 2.63 -19.13 15.18
C CYS A 11 1.96 -18.19 14.15
N LYS A 12 1.53 -17.00 14.57
CA LYS A 12 0.96 -15.99 13.66
C LYS A 12 1.99 -15.47 12.66
N LEU A 13 3.22 -15.19 13.09
CA LEU A 13 4.31 -14.75 12.21
C LEU A 13 4.60 -15.80 11.15
N ASN A 14 4.72 -17.07 11.52
CA ASN A 14 5.00 -18.17 10.60
C ASN A 14 3.86 -18.41 9.59
N THR A 15 2.61 -18.24 10.04
CA THR A 15 1.44 -18.39 9.17
C THR A 15 1.36 -17.27 8.14
N LEU A 16 1.57 -16.02 8.57
CA LEU A 16 1.43 -14.85 7.71
C LEU A 16 2.70 -14.56 6.88
N LYS A 17 3.86 -15.02 7.34
CA LYS A 17 5.21 -14.74 6.80
C LYS A 17 5.42 -13.24 6.56
N LEU A 18 5.24 -12.46 7.63
CA LEU A 18 5.34 -10.99 7.58
C LEU A 18 6.70 -10.53 7.04
N GLU A 19 7.76 -11.28 7.33
CA GLU A 19 9.13 -11.03 6.85
C GLU A 19 9.28 -11.19 5.33
N LYS A 20 8.33 -11.85 4.67
CA LYS A 20 8.34 -12.07 3.22
C LYS A 20 7.46 -11.08 2.44
N ILE A 21 6.72 -10.20 3.12
CA ILE A 21 5.84 -9.22 2.47
C ILE A 21 6.66 -8.35 1.52
N ARG A 22 6.36 -8.43 0.22
CA ARG A 22 7.05 -7.65 -0.81
C ARG A 22 6.52 -6.22 -0.91
N HIS A 23 5.20 -6.09 -0.83
CA HIS A 23 4.51 -4.81 -0.98
C HIS A 23 3.34 -4.70 -0.02
N HIS A 24 3.10 -3.49 0.48
CA HIS A 24 1.87 -3.14 1.17
C HIS A 24 1.26 -1.91 0.52
N ILE A 25 0.10 -2.08 -0.11
CA ILE A 25 -0.68 -1.00 -0.69
C ILE A 25 -1.74 -0.51 0.30
N PHE A 26 -1.74 0.79 0.58
CA PHE A 26 -2.79 1.46 1.31
C PHE A 26 -3.61 2.28 0.32
N LEU A 27 -4.90 1.98 0.20
CA LEU A 27 -5.81 2.67 -0.73
C LEU A 27 -6.80 3.53 0.05
N CYS A 28 -6.83 4.82 -0.28
CA CYS A 28 -7.80 5.80 0.19
C CYS A 28 -9.18 5.45 -0.38
N CYS A 29 -10.03 4.83 0.43
CA CYS A 29 -11.38 4.42 0.04
C CYS A 29 -12.30 4.37 1.27
N ASN A 30 -13.62 4.41 1.05
CA ASN A 30 -14.61 4.50 2.12
C ASN A 30 -14.41 5.72 3.04
N GLN A 31 -14.08 6.88 2.46
CA GLN A 31 -13.65 8.02 3.25
C GLN A 31 -14.80 8.60 4.09
N THR A 32 -14.54 8.99 5.33
CA THR A 32 -15.58 9.64 6.17
C THR A 32 -16.01 10.97 5.54
N ASN A 33 -15.03 11.74 5.04
CA ASN A 33 -15.23 13.00 4.32
C ASN A 33 -14.55 12.93 2.93
N PRO A 34 -15.28 12.49 1.88
CA PRO A 34 -14.72 12.32 0.54
C PRO A 34 -14.41 13.68 -0.12
N ARG A 35 -13.13 13.93 -0.45
CA ARG A 35 -12.69 15.19 -1.10
C ARG A 35 -12.12 15.02 -2.50
N CYS A 36 -11.34 13.98 -2.76
CA CYS A 36 -10.64 13.78 -4.03
C CYS A 36 -11.28 12.77 -4.98
N CYS A 37 -12.23 11.98 -4.49
CA CYS A 37 -13.09 11.10 -5.28
C CYS A 37 -14.37 10.77 -4.47
N SER A 38 -15.41 10.27 -5.14
CA SER A 38 -16.61 9.78 -4.44
C SER A 38 -16.32 8.51 -3.63
N LYS A 39 -17.14 8.23 -2.60
CA LYS A 39 -17.09 6.96 -1.84
C LYS A 39 -17.24 5.75 -2.76
N ASN A 40 -18.17 5.80 -3.71
CA ASN A 40 -18.44 4.71 -4.65
C ASN A 40 -17.24 4.43 -5.54
N THR A 41 -16.59 5.48 -6.07
CA THR A 41 -15.36 5.35 -6.87
C THR A 41 -14.23 4.71 -6.07
N GLY A 42 -14.00 5.16 -4.83
CA GLY A 42 -12.99 4.58 -3.95
C GLY A 42 -13.27 3.12 -3.61
N MET A 43 -14.53 2.78 -3.31
CA MET A 43 -14.94 1.41 -3.01
C MET A 43 -14.85 0.48 -4.22
N ALA A 44 -15.25 0.92 -5.41
CA ALA A 44 -15.12 0.14 -6.64
C ALA A 44 -13.63 -0.19 -6.91
N SER A 45 -12.76 0.79 -6.72
CA SER A 45 -11.31 0.63 -6.86
C SER A 45 -10.74 -0.38 -5.84
N TRP A 46 -11.23 -0.33 -4.59
CA TRP A 46 -10.85 -1.29 -3.55
C TRP A 46 -11.28 -2.72 -3.86
N GLU A 47 -12.54 -2.93 -4.26
CA GLU A 47 -13.04 -4.27 -4.58
C GLU A 47 -12.32 -4.85 -5.80
N TYR A 48 -12.03 -4.03 -6.81
CA TYR A 48 -11.23 -4.45 -7.95
C TYR A 48 -9.82 -4.89 -7.54
N LEU A 49 -9.10 -4.06 -6.77
CA LEU A 49 -7.77 -4.40 -6.24
C LEU A 49 -7.78 -5.73 -5.48
N ARG A 50 -8.71 -5.88 -4.53
CA ARG A 50 -8.81 -7.09 -3.70
C ARG A 50 -9.09 -8.33 -4.56
N THR A 51 -10.02 -8.23 -5.50
CA THR A 51 -10.44 -9.34 -6.35
C THR A 51 -9.31 -9.76 -7.28
N ARG A 52 -8.69 -8.81 -8.00
CA ARG A 52 -7.58 -9.09 -8.92
C ARG A 52 -6.37 -9.70 -8.23
N LEU A 53 -6.01 -9.20 -7.04
CA LEU A 53 -4.89 -9.79 -6.29
C LEU A 53 -5.16 -11.25 -5.89
N ASN A 54 -6.41 -11.60 -5.55
CA ASN A 54 -6.79 -12.98 -5.24
C ASN A 54 -6.79 -13.86 -6.50
N GLU A 55 -7.37 -13.38 -7.61
CA GLU A 55 -7.40 -14.12 -8.89
C GLU A 55 -6.00 -14.47 -9.39
N LEU A 56 -5.03 -13.57 -9.18
CA LEU A 56 -3.64 -13.76 -9.57
C LEU A 56 -2.80 -14.51 -8.51
N ASN A 57 -3.42 -14.98 -7.41
CA ASN A 57 -2.74 -15.61 -6.28
C ASN A 57 -1.57 -14.78 -5.73
N LEU A 58 -1.73 -13.46 -5.73
CA LEU A 58 -0.74 -12.52 -5.21
C LEU A 58 -0.96 -12.20 -3.73
N THR A 59 -2.06 -12.66 -3.15
CA THR A 59 -2.34 -12.57 -1.71
C THR A 59 -1.82 -13.79 -0.96
N GLY A 60 -1.56 -13.64 0.35
CA GLY A 60 -1.15 -14.73 1.23
C GLY A 60 0.29 -14.62 1.72
N VAL A 61 1.00 -15.75 1.71
CA VAL A 61 2.27 -16.00 2.41
C VAL A 61 3.40 -15.08 1.92
N GLY A 62 3.59 -13.93 2.56
CA GLY A 62 4.53 -12.90 2.09
C GLY A 62 4.11 -12.21 0.79
N GLY A 63 2.83 -12.29 0.44
CA GLY A 63 2.28 -11.70 -0.78
C GLY A 63 2.19 -10.18 -0.71
N ILE A 64 1.30 -9.63 -1.53
CA ILE A 64 0.96 -8.21 -1.52
C ILE A 64 -0.12 -8.01 -0.47
N TYR A 65 0.19 -7.16 0.51
CA TYR A 65 -0.77 -6.76 1.53
C TYR A 65 -1.53 -5.54 1.06
N GLN A 66 -2.81 -5.48 1.41
CA GLN A 66 -3.69 -4.39 1.07
C GLN A 66 -4.42 -3.91 2.33
N THR A 67 -4.52 -2.59 2.48
CA THR A 67 -5.28 -1.98 3.58
C THR A 67 -6.12 -0.83 3.06
N LYS A 68 -7.40 -0.91 3.34
CA LYS A 68 -8.32 0.20 3.19
C LYS A 68 -7.98 1.25 4.24
N VAL A 69 -7.77 2.49 3.80
CA VAL A 69 -7.59 3.64 4.68
C VAL A 69 -8.63 4.70 4.33
N ASP A 70 -8.97 5.54 5.31
CA ASP A 70 -9.84 6.70 5.10
C ASP A 70 -9.12 7.76 4.25
N CYS A 71 -8.72 8.91 4.80
CA CYS A 71 -8.09 9.98 4.04
C CYS A 71 -6.57 9.99 4.23
N LEU A 72 -5.81 9.98 3.12
CA LEU A 72 -4.35 10.16 3.08
C LEU A 72 -3.91 11.63 3.05
N ARG A 73 -4.83 12.58 3.28
CA ARG A 73 -4.63 14.03 3.41
C ARG A 73 -4.14 14.81 2.18
N ILE A 74 -3.58 14.17 1.15
CA ILE A 74 -3.07 14.86 -0.05
C ILE A 74 -4.16 15.30 -1.03
N CYS A 75 -5.31 14.62 -1.02
CA CYS A 75 -6.51 14.90 -1.82
C CYS A 75 -6.27 15.54 -3.21
N TYR A 76 -5.52 14.86 -4.09
CA TYR A 76 -5.23 15.32 -5.45
C TYR A 76 -5.55 14.24 -6.48
N GLN A 77 -6.53 14.48 -7.36
CA GLN A 77 -6.96 13.53 -8.40
C GLN A 77 -7.18 12.09 -7.87
N GLY A 78 -8.10 11.89 -6.93
CA GLY A 78 -8.29 10.58 -6.29
C GLY A 78 -8.87 9.49 -7.22
N PRO A 79 -8.93 8.21 -6.77
CA PRO A 79 -8.44 7.69 -5.48
C PRO A 79 -6.92 7.73 -5.33
N ILE A 80 -6.44 7.76 -4.08
CA ILE A 80 -5.00 7.83 -3.76
C ILE A 80 -4.54 6.47 -3.21
N ALA A 81 -3.40 6.00 -3.67
CA ALA A 81 -2.73 4.84 -3.07
C ALA A 81 -1.31 5.17 -2.67
N ILE A 82 -0.79 4.48 -1.64
CA ILE A 82 0.63 4.45 -1.31
C ILE A 82 1.11 3.01 -1.23
N VAL A 83 2.27 2.73 -1.85
CA VAL A 83 2.92 1.42 -1.83
C VAL A 83 4.23 1.49 -1.04
N TYR A 84 4.30 0.69 0.03
CA TYR A 84 5.51 0.43 0.80
C TYR A 84 6.18 -0.88 0.37
N PRO A 85 7.50 -1.05 0.62
CA PRO A 85 8.41 -0.14 1.36
C PRO A 85 8.92 1.05 0.55
N ARG A 86 8.72 1.08 -0.77
CA ARG A 86 9.28 2.10 -1.67
C ARG A 86 8.74 3.51 -1.43
N GLY A 87 7.60 3.64 -0.75
CA GLY A 87 6.99 4.95 -0.46
C GLY A 87 6.56 5.67 -1.74
N ILE A 88 6.00 4.92 -2.70
CA ILE A 88 5.48 5.48 -3.96
C ILE A 88 4.00 5.81 -3.76
N TRP A 89 3.63 7.04 -4.07
CA TRP A 89 2.27 7.55 -4.02
C TRP A 89 1.70 7.60 -5.43
N TYR A 90 0.51 7.05 -5.61
CA TYR A 90 -0.23 7.07 -6.85
C TYR A 90 -1.51 7.90 -6.73
N HIS A 91 -1.88 8.57 -7.82
CA HIS A 91 -3.19 9.20 -8.01
C HIS A 91 -4.03 8.43 -9.02
N SER A 92 -5.28 8.88 -9.16
CA SER A 92 -6.25 8.40 -10.13
C SER A 92 -6.39 6.88 -10.11
N CYS A 93 -6.25 6.26 -8.93
CA CYS A 93 -6.24 4.81 -8.75
C CYS A 93 -7.65 4.22 -8.94
N ASN A 94 -8.19 4.35 -10.15
CA ASN A 94 -9.36 3.66 -10.66
C ASN A 94 -8.99 2.24 -11.11
N LEU A 95 -9.93 1.52 -11.71
CA LEU A 95 -9.73 0.11 -12.12
C LEU A 95 -8.53 -0.04 -13.06
N ASP A 96 -8.43 0.79 -14.10
CA ASP A 96 -7.36 0.71 -15.09
C ASP A 96 -5.98 1.00 -14.48
N VAL A 97 -5.88 2.04 -13.65
CA VAL A 97 -4.63 2.39 -12.97
C VAL A 97 -4.25 1.31 -11.95
N ILE A 98 -5.22 0.72 -11.27
CA ILE A 98 -4.97 -0.40 -10.35
C ILE A 98 -4.46 -1.62 -11.11
N GLU A 99 -5.04 -1.97 -12.27
CA GLU A 99 -4.52 -3.08 -13.09
C GLU A 99 -3.09 -2.80 -13.54
N LYS A 100 -2.78 -1.58 -13.97
CA LYS A 100 -1.40 -1.18 -14.28
C LYS A 100 -0.45 -1.32 -13.08
N ILE A 101 -0.88 -0.90 -11.88
CA ILE A 101 -0.08 -1.07 -10.67
C ILE A 101 0.17 -2.55 -10.38
N ILE A 102 -0.83 -3.42 -10.54
CA ILE A 102 -0.68 -4.85 -10.33
C ILE A 102 0.30 -5.46 -11.34
N GLN A 103 0.06 -5.24 -12.63
CA GLN A 103 0.86 -5.85 -13.71
C GLN A 103 2.27 -5.28 -13.77
N ASN A 104 2.43 -3.97 -13.76
CA ASN A 104 3.72 -3.34 -13.96
C ASN A 104 4.51 -3.27 -12.65
N HIS A 105 3.90 -2.75 -11.57
CA HIS A 105 4.64 -2.47 -10.35
C HIS A 105 4.81 -3.73 -9.51
N PHE A 106 3.75 -4.48 -9.23
CA PHE A 106 3.85 -5.63 -8.33
C PHE A 106 4.40 -6.90 -8.98
N ILE A 107 4.02 -7.17 -10.23
CA ILE A 107 4.53 -8.32 -11.00
C ILE A 107 5.82 -7.91 -11.72
N GLY A 108 5.79 -6.83 -12.51
CA GLY A 108 6.92 -6.41 -13.33
C GLY A 108 8.03 -5.62 -12.62
N GLY A 109 7.84 -5.23 -11.35
CA GLY A 109 8.80 -4.45 -10.58
C GLY A 109 9.01 -3.00 -11.04
N LYS A 110 8.17 -2.50 -11.97
CA LYS A 110 8.29 -1.16 -12.57
C LYS A 110 7.11 -0.26 -12.16
N PRO A 111 7.34 0.86 -11.45
CA PRO A 111 6.29 1.81 -11.12
C PRO A 111 5.55 2.35 -12.35
N VAL A 112 4.29 2.74 -12.16
CA VAL A 112 3.45 3.37 -13.20
C VAL A 112 3.73 4.87 -13.21
N GLU A 113 4.81 5.28 -13.86
CA GLU A 113 5.38 6.63 -13.78
C GLU A 113 4.36 7.74 -14.08
N GLU A 114 3.44 7.54 -15.03
CA GLU A 114 2.42 8.53 -15.38
C GLU A 114 1.37 8.79 -14.29
N ASN A 115 1.31 7.92 -13.27
CA ASN A 115 0.36 8.03 -12.15
C ASN A 115 1.05 8.32 -10.81
N ILE A 116 2.36 8.58 -10.80
CA ILE A 116 3.09 8.87 -9.55
C ILE A 116 2.88 10.33 -9.13
N LEU A 117 2.39 10.52 -7.89
CA LEU A 117 2.39 11.82 -7.21
C LEU A 117 3.72 12.13 -6.55
N PHE A 118 4.31 11.12 -5.93
CA PHE A 118 5.53 11.26 -5.15
C PHE A 118 6.23 9.92 -5.02
N LYS A 119 7.55 9.92 -5.06
CA LYS A 119 8.39 8.75 -4.80
C LYS A 119 9.43 9.13 -3.76
N LYS A 120 9.48 8.38 -2.66
CA LYS A 120 10.55 8.56 -1.68
C LYS A 120 11.88 8.22 -2.34
N ASN A 121 12.83 9.14 -2.26
CA ASN A 121 14.22 8.88 -2.64
C ASN A 121 14.85 7.93 -1.62
N GLU A 122 15.44 6.82 -2.08
CA GLU A 122 16.04 5.79 -1.21
C GLU A 122 17.19 6.35 -0.34
N ASN A 123 17.81 7.47 -0.75
CA ASN A 123 18.96 8.11 -0.08
C ASN A 123 18.62 9.32 0.82
N GLN A 124 17.35 9.70 0.98
CA GLN A 124 17.02 11.03 1.54
C GLN A 124 16.88 11.10 3.07
N TYR A 125 16.83 9.96 3.78
CA TYR A 125 16.68 9.96 5.24
C TYR A 125 17.50 8.85 5.91
N PRO A 126 18.81 9.06 6.17
CA PRO A 126 19.48 8.29 7.23
C PRO A 126 18.76 8.57 8.55
N PHE A 127 18.46 7.51 9.30
CA PHE A 127 17.66 7.51 10.52
C PHE A 127 18.24 8.40 11.66
N GLU A 128 19.40 9.02 11.46
CA GLU A 128 20.22 9.67 12.49
C GLU A 128 19.89 11.13 12.79
N LYS A 129 18.89 11.76 12.16
CA LYS A 129 18.54 13.16 12.48
C LYS A 129 17.04 13.38 12.68
N ILE A 130 16.50 12.84 13.77
CA ILE A 130 15.28 13.38 14.37
C ILE A 130 15.60 13.74 15.83
N ASN A 131 16.31 14.86 16.00
CA ASN A 131 16.28 15.63 17.25
C ASN A 131 15.83 17.03 16.85
N LYS A 132 14.51 17.28 16.86
CA LYS A 132 13.98 18.64 16.64
C LYS A 132 12.73 18.97 17.45
N TYR A 133 12.55 18.28 18.57
CA TYR A 133 11.60 18.66 19.62
C TYR A 133 12.26 18.62 21.00
N SER A 134 13.45 19.24 21.10
CA SER A 134 13.97 19.81 22.34
C SER A 134 13.54 21.26 22.41
#